data_AF-A0A3N5NEX9-F1
#
_entry.id   AF-A0A3N5NEX9-F1
#
_cell.length_a   1.000
_cell.length_b   1.000
_cell.length_c   1.000
_cell.angle_alpha   90.00
_cell.angle_beta   90.00
_cell.angle_gamma   90.00
#
_symmetry.space_group_name_H-M   'P 1'
#
loop_
_entity.id
_entity.type
_entity.pdbx_description
1 polymer ?
#
loop_
_entity_poly.entity_id
_entity_poly.type
_entity_poly.pdbx_seq_one_letter_code
_entity_poly.pdbx_strand_id
1 'polypeptide(L)'
;MTDNSNLLERSLRAVWHPCTQMKIHEQQPLVPIRRGEGVWLYDFDGRRYLDAISSWWVNVFGHANPRINAALTEQLGCLEHAILAGCTHEPVVLLAERLSALAPGRLGHCFFGSDGASATEIALKMSFHYWRNCGEPQKTEFISLEQSYHGETLGALAVTDVALFKDTYAPLLRLTARVPSPDWRLRAAGTRAEDHAAACAQALERHLAAHHTRTAALILEPLVQGACGMGMYHPSYLRQARDLCTRYGVLLIADEIMTGFGRTGTLFACEQAGIEPDLLCLSKAITGGYLPLSVVMTTDSVYGAFYDDDVARGFLHSHSYTGNALACRAALATLEIFEHDDVITANRTKTRRFSALAGELAGHPKLRDFRNQGM
;
A
#
# COMPACT_ATOMS: atom_id res chain seq x y z
N MET A 1 30.72 20.05 -15.87
CA MET A 1 29.82 19.84 -14.72
C MET A 1 28.45 19.50 -15.28
N THR A 2 27.74 18.54 -14.71
CA THR A 2 26.36 18.27 -15.11
C THR A 2 25.49 19.44 -14.64
N ASP A 3 24.81 20.11 -15.57
CA ASP A 3 23.78 21.12 -15.29
C ASP A 3 22.39 20.54 -15.60
N ASN A 4 21.35 21.31 -15.33
CA ASN A 4 19.96 20.90 -15.54
C ASN A 4 19.71 20.46 -17.00
N SER A 5 20.09 21.29 -17.98
CA SER A 5 19.87 21.02 -19.40
C SER A 5 20.54 19.73 -19.88
N ASN A 6 21.80 19.52 -19.50
CA ASN A 6 22.56 18.32 -19.86
C ASN A 6 21.92 17.04 -19.31
N LEU A 7 21.45 17.05 -18.06
CA LEU A 7 20.80 15.90 -17.47
C LEU A 7 19.47 15.58 -18.16
N LEU A 8 18.64 16.59 -18.41
CA LEU A 8 17.32 16.42 -19.02
C LEU A 8 17.43 15.86 -20.45
N GLU A 9 18.35 16.38 -21.27
CA GLU A 9 18.58 15.87 -22.63
C GLU A 9 18.99 14.38 -22.62
N ARG A 10 19.93 14.03 -21.74
CA ARG A 10 20.37 12.64 -21.56
C ARG A 10 19.23 11.74 -21.07
N SER A 11 18.39 12.24 -20.16
CA SER A 11 17.24 11.51 -19.63
C SER A 11 16.21 11.23 -20.72
N LEU A 12 15.81 12.24 -21.50
CA LEU A 12 14.81 12.06 -22.57
C LEU A 12 15.27 11.09 -23.67
N ARG A 13 16.59 10.98 -23.88
CA ARG A 13 17.17 10.02 -24.83
C ARG A 13 17.26 8.60 -24.27
N ALA A 14 17.46 8.43 -22.98
CA ALA A 14 17.89 7.15 -22.40
C ALA A 14 16.87 6.51 -21.42
N VAL A 15 15.93 7.28 -20.88
CA VAL A 15 15.03 6.84 -19.81
C VAL A 15 13.58 6.89 -20.29
N TRP A 16 12.88 5.76 -20.18
CA TRP A 16 11.44 5.72 -20.34
C TRP A 16 10.80 6.00 -18.98
N HIS A 17 10.18 7.18 -18.85
CA HIS A 17 9.60 7.62 -17.58
C HIS A 17 8.26 6.91 -17.29
N PRO A 18 8.04 6.46 -16.04
CA PRO A 18 6.85 5.72 -15.66
C PRO A 18 5.60 6.60 -15.71
N CYS A 19 4.43 5.99 -15.96
CA CYS A 19 3.12 6.65 -15.95
C CYS A 19 3.04 7.94 -16.78
N THR A 20 3.84 8.06 -17.85
CA THR A 20 3.98 9.29 -18.60
C THR A 20 3.90 9.05 -20.11
N GLN A 21 3.06 9.82 -20.80
CA GLN A 21 3.14 9.93 -22.25
C GLN A 21 4.37 10.77 -22.59
N MET A 22 5.46 10.12 -23.03
CA MET A 22 6.78 10.75 -23.20
C MET A 22 6.77 12.06 -24.00
N LYS A 23 5.88 12.19 -25.01
CA LYS A 23 5.75 13.41 -25.80
C LYS A 23 5.34 14.65 -24.98
N ILE A 24 4.67 14.45 -23.83
CA ILE A 24 4.25 15.56 -22.97
C ILE A 24 5.45 16.40 -22.51
N HIS A 25 6.66 15.83 -22.44
CA HIS A 25 7.85 16.54 -22.02
C HIS A 25 8.35 17.61 -22.99
N GLU A 26 7.83 17.66 -24.22
CA GLU A 26 8.03 18.79 -25.14
C GLU A 26 7.36 20.08 -24.62
N GLN A 27 6.30 19.94 -23.82
CA GLN A 27 5.50 21.06 -23.30
C GLN A 27 5.63 21.20 -21.77
N GLN A 28 5.88 20.09 -21.08
CA GLN A 28 6.03 20.00 -19.63
C GLN A 28 7.38 19.37 -19.29
N PRO A 29 8.45 20.18 -19.25
CA PRO A 29 9.79 19.68 -18.97
C PRO A 29 9.85 18.91 -17.64
N LEU A 30 10.66 17.86 -17.63
CA LEU A 30 11.03 17.14 -16.41
C LEU A 30 11.66 18.09 -15.38
N VAL A 31 11.48 17.78 -14.11
CA VAL A 31 12.17 18.48 -13.01
C VAL A 31 13.48 17.74 -12.71
N PRO A 32 14.66 18.32 -12.98
CA PRO A 32 15.94 17.68 -12.67
C PRO A 32 16.19 17.72 -11.16
N ILE A 33 16.52 16.59 -10.56
CA ILE A 33 16.77 16.47 -9.12
C ILE A 33 18.20 16.01 -8.91
N ARG A 34 18.95 16.75 -8.09
CA ARG A 34 20.34 16.46 -7.72
C ARG A 34 20.45 15.87 -6.32
N ARG A 35 19.71 16.43 -5.36
CA ARG A 35 19.72 16.02 -3.95
C ARG A 35 18.40 16.36 -3.28
N GLY A 36 18.16 15.79 -2.10
CA GLY A 36 17.08 16.21 -1.21
C GLY A 36 17.58 16.41 0.21
N GLU A 37 16.82 17.17 0.99
CA GLU A 37 17.08 17.44 2.41
C GLU A 37 15.76 17.81 3.10
N GLY A 38 15.35 17.02 4.09
CA GLY A 38 14.07 17.21 4.76
C GLY A 38 12.91 17.15 3.76
N VAL A 39 12.03 18.14 3.77
CA VAL A 39 10.88 18.19 2.83
C VAL A 39 11.24 18.73 1.44
N TRP A 40 12.51 19.08 1.19
CA TRP A 40 12.92 19.78 -0.02
C TRP A 40 13.74 18.89 -0.95
N LEU A 41 13.48 19.04 -2.26
CA LEU A 41 14.31 18.54 -3.34
C LEU A 41 15.04 19.71 -4.01
N TYR A 42 16.25 19.51 -4.51
CA TYR A 42 17.09 20.53 -5.12
C TYR A 42 17.58 20.08 -6.48
N ASP A 43 17.53 20.98 -7.46
CA ASP A 43 18.08 20.76 -8.80
C ASP A 43 19.60 21.04 -8.87
N PHE A 44 20.17 21.04 -10.09
CA PHE A 44 21.60 21.29 -10.29
C PHE A 44 21.99 22.77 -10.21
N ASP A 45 21.02 23.68 -10.34
CA ASP A 45 21.19 25.14 -10.27
C ASP A 45 20.90 25.69 -8.86
N GLY A 46 20.48 24.84 -7.92
CA GLY A 46 20.20 25.18 -6.52
C GLY A 46 18.76 25.59 -6.23
N ARG A 47 17.85 25.50 -7.22
CA ARG A 47 16.41 25.73 -6.99
C ARG A 47 15.85 24.59 -6.15
N ARG A 48 15.02 24.96 -5.17
CA ARG A 48 14.34 24.01 -4.27
C ARG A 48 12.87 23.83 -4.60
N TYR A 49 12.38 22.61 -4.41
CA TYR A 49 11.01 22.16 -4.63
C TYR A 49 10.50 21.50 -3.36
N LEU A 50 9.33 21.91 -2.88
CA LEU A 50 8.69 21.23 -1.75
C LEU A 50 8.12 19.91 -2.25
N ASP A 51 8.52 18.79 -1.66
CA ASP A 51 7.94 17.49 -1.96
C ASP A 51 6.60 17.31 -1.24
N ALA A 52 5.58 18.00 -1.75
CA ALA A 52 4.24 18.02 -1.17
C ALA A 52 3.47 16.70 -1.36
N ILE A 53 4.00 15.76 -2.14
CA ILE A 53 3.40 14.44 -2.39
C ILE A 53 4.23 13.30 -1.81
N SER A 54 5.30 13.62 -1.06
CA SER A 54 6.18 12.63 -0.43
C SER A 54 6.74 11.62 -1.44
N SER A 55 7.11 12.09 -2.64
CA SER A 55 7.66 11.28 -3.73
C SER A 55 6.79 10.06 -4.04
N TRP A 56 5.48 10.29 -4.20
CA TRP A 56 4.45 9.26 -4.36
C TRP A 56 4.15 8.49 -3.06
N TRP A 57 3.95 9.26 -1.99
CA TRP A 57 3.49 8.78 -0.67
C TRP A 57 4.46 7.85 0.06
N VAL A 58 5.70 7.72 -0.42
CA VAL A 58 6.73 6.85 0.17
C VAL A 58 7.56 7.55 1.24
N ASN A 59 7.83 8.85 1.07
CA ASN A 59 8.73 9.58 1.95
C ASN A 59 7.98 10.09 3.21
N VAL A 60 8.29 9.55 4.40
CA VAL A 60 7.62 9.95 5.66
C VAL A 60 8.50 10.76 6.61
N PHE A 61 9.83 10.74 6.42
CA PHE A 61 10.78 11.38 7.33
C PHE A 61 11.77 12.34 6.65
N GLY A 62 11.41 12.79 5.45
CA GLY A 62 12.22 13.69 4.64
C GLY A 62 13.30 12.96 3.85
N HIS A 63 13.85 13.67 2.87
CA HIS A 63 14.94 13.24 2.03
C HIS A 63 16.27 13.28 2.78
N ALA A 64 17.12 12.28 2.55
CA ALA A 64 18.45 12.15 3.14
C ALA A 64 18.45 12.26 4.69
N ASN A 65 17.44 11.66 5.33
CA ASN A 65 17.38 11.50 6.77
C ASN A 65 18.67 10.85 7.33
N PRO A 66 19.39 11.52 8.25
CA PRO A 66 20.69 11.05 8.72
C PRO A 66 20.61 9.74 9.52
N ARG A 67 19.50 9.45 10.21
CA ARG A 67 19.32 8.20 10.98
C ARG A 67 19.21 6.99 10.06
N ILE A 68 18.39 7.10 9.00
CA ILE A 68 18.23 6.03 8.01
C ILE A 68 19.52 5.85 7.19
N ASN A 69 20.19 6.95 6.80
CA ASN A 69 21.47 6.89 6.08
C ASN A 69 22.55 6.15 6.89
N ALA A 70 22.65 6.43 8.19
CA ALA A 70 23.62 5.80 9.07
C ALA A 70 23.34 4.29 9.20
N ALA A 71 22.08 3.92 9.45
CA ALA A 71 21.63 2.53 9.52
C ALA A 71 21.95 1.73 8.25
N LEU A 72 21.72 2.32 7.08
CA LEU A 72 22.04 1.70 5.80
C LEU A 72 23.55 1.55 5.56
N THR A 73 24.32 2.57 5.94
CA THR A 73 25.79 2.55 5.79
C THR A 73 26.41 1.45 6.66
N GLU A 74 25.91 1.29 7.89
CA GLU A 74 26.31 0.21 8.79
C GLU A 74 25.98 -1.17 8.19
N GLN A 75 24.73 -1.38 7.78
CA GLN A 75 24.31 -2.64 7.16
C GLN A 75 25.10 -2.97 5.89
N LEU A 76 25.42 -1.98 5.07
CA LEU A 76 26.24 -2.15 3.87
C LEU A 76 27.66 -2.62 4.18
N GLY A 77 28.20 -2.22 5.33
CA GLY A 77 29.50 -2.70 5.83
C GLY A 77 29.47 -4.16 6.30
N CYS A 78 28.29 -4.75 6.50
CA CYS A 78 28.10 -6.10 7.02
C CYS A 78 27.56 -7.09 5.99
N LEU A 79 26.41 -6.79 5.39
CA LEU A 79 25.72 -7.65 4.43
C LEU A 79 24.75 -6.83 3.57
N GLU A 80 24.98 -6.78 2.27
CA GLU A 80 24.10 -6.16 1.30
C GLU A 80 22.93 -7.07 0.89
N HIS A 81 23.18 -8.38 0.77
CA HIS A 81 22.19 -9.35 0.29
C HIS A 81 22.56 -10.82 0.56
N ALA A 82 21.57 -11.61 0.97
CA ALA A 82 21.55 -13.07 0.88
C ALA A 82 20.12 -13.50 0.51
N ILE A 83 19.98 -14.56 -0.30
CA ILE A 83 18.66 -15.08 -0.69
C ILE A 83 17.98 -15.78 0.50
N LEU A 84 16.69 -15.50 0.75
CA LEU A 84 15.95 -16.14 1.85
C LEU A 84 15.48 -17.58 1.56
N ALA A 85 15.75 -18.08 0.36
CA ALA A 85 15.52 -19.48 0.01
C ALA A 85 16.62 -20.37 0.62
N GLY A 86 16.50 -20.65 1.91
CA GLY A 86 17.45 -21.49 2.66
C GLY A 86 18.50 -20.71 3.48
N CYS A 87 18.50 -19.38 3.42
CA CYS A 87 19.26 -18.54 4.35
C CYS A 87 18.32 -17.62 5.14
N THR A 88 18.83 -17.06 6.23
CA THR A 88 18.18 -15.98 6.98
C THR A 88 19.22 -14.97 7.42
N HIS A 89 18.78 -13.80 7.86
CA HIS A 89 19.63 -12.76 8.44
C HIS A 89 18.85 -11.98 9.50
N GLU A 90 19.57 -11.33 10.40
CA GLU A 90 18.98 -10.65 11.55
C GLU A 90 18.00 -9.52 11.17
N PRO A 91 18.28 -8.64 10.17
CA PRO A 91 17.34 -7.59 9.77
C PRO A 91 15.96 -8.10 9.35
N VAL A 92 15.87 -9.23 8.65
CA VAL A 92 14.55 -9.76 8.24
C VAL A 92 13.77 -10.30 9.44
N VAL A 93 14.46 -10.99 10.37
CA VAL A 93 13.83 -11.55 11.57
C VAL A 93 13.31 -10.43 12.47
N LEU A 94 14.17 -9.47 12.81
CA LEU A 94 13.80 -8.34 13.67
C LEU A 94 12.67 -7.50 13.06
N LEU A 95 12.67 -7.31 11.74
CA LEU A 95 11.60 -6.58 11.08
C LEU A 95 10.27 -7.35 11.17
N ALA A 96 10.27 -8.66 10.92
CA ALA A 96 9.08 -9.49 11.03
C ALA A 96 8.51 -9.47 12.46
N GLU A 97 9.37 -9.60 13.48
CA GLU A 97 8.98 -9.55 14.90
C GLU A 97 8.38 -8.19 15.27
N ARG A 98 9.04 -7.08 14.90
CA ARG A 98 8.54 -5.73 15.18
C ARG A 98 7.23 -5.44 14.47
N LEU A 99 7.09 -5.84 13.21
CA LEU A 99 5.83 -5.68 12.48
C LEU A 99 4.73 -6.49 13.13
N SER A 100 4.99 -7.74 13.53
CA SER A 100 4.01 -8.58 14.21
C SER A 100 3.54 -7.98 15.53
N ALA A 101 4.45 -7.39 16.31
CA ALA A 101 4.09 -6.70 17.55
C ALA A 101 3.25 -5.43 17.34
N LEU A 102 3.37 -4.78 16.17
CA LEU A 102 2.67 -3.53 15.84
C LEU A 102 1.34 -3.75 15.09
N ALA A 103 1.24 -4.83 14.32
CA ALA A 103 0.08 -5.08 13.47
C ALA A 103 -1.18 -5.35 14.29
N PRO A 104 -2.37 -4.98 13.78
CA PRO A 104 -3.62 -5.29 14.45
C PRO A 104 -3.82 -6.82 14.54
N GLY A 105 -4.14 -7.32 15.72
CA GLY A 105 -4.53 -8.70 15.93
C GLY A 105 -3.39 -9.71 15.96
N ARG A 106 -3.61 -10.86 15.32
CA ARG A 106 -2.70 -12.00 15.28
C ARG A 106 -2.02 -12.19 13.93
N LEU A 107 -1.49 -11.10 13.36
CA LEU A 107 -0.70 -11.15 12.12
C LEU A 107 0.77 -11.48 12.48
N GLY A 108 1.10 -12.77 12.43
CA GLY A 108 2.37 -13.32 12.94
C GLY A 108 3.42 -13.63 11.87
N HIS A 109 3.01 -13.83 10.62
CA HIS A 109 3.88 -14.38 9.58
C HIS A 109 4.09 -13.39 8.44
N CYS A 110 5.33 -12.94 8.27
CA CYS A 110 5.72 -12.02 7.21
C CYS A 110 6.28 -12.76 5.99
N PHE A 111 5.80 -12.41 4.81
CA PHE A 111 6.42 -12.76 3.53
C PHE A 111 6.86 -11.47 2.82
N PHE A 112 8.08 -11.44 2.28
CA PHE A 112 8.70 -10.23 1.74
C PHE A 112 8.66 -10.16 0.21
N GLY A 113 8.40 -8.97 -0.32
CA GLY A 113 8.42 -8.61 -1.73
C GLY A 113 9.26 -7.35 -2.01
N SER A 114 9.31 -6.90 -3.26
CA SER A 114 10.03 -5.69 -3.68
C SER A 114 9.18 -4.42 -3.63
N ASP A 115 7.89 -4.52 -3.93
CA ASP A 115 7.01 -3.37 -4.13
C ASP A 115 5.54 -3.74 -3.86
N GLY A 116 4.68 -2.73 -3.87
CA GLY A 116 3.26 -2.88 -3.59
C GLY A 116 2.53 -3.86 -4.51
N ALA A 117 2.80 -3.81 -5.82
CA ALA A 117 2.17 -4.72 -6.77
C ALA A 117 2.57 -6.18 -6.48
N SER A 118 3.84 -6.40 -6.13
CA SER A 118 4.34 -7.71 -5.70
C SER A 118 3.62 -8.19 -4.42
N ALA A 119 3.39 -7.33 -3.43
CA ALA A 119 2.63 -7.69 -2.23
C ALA A 119 1.17 -8.08 -2.57
N THR A 120 0.53 -7.37 -3.48
CA THR A 120 -0.79 -7.74 -3.99
C THR A 120 -0.76 -9.13 -4.64
N GLU A 121 0.18 -9.39 -5.55
CA GLU A 121 0.33 -10.71 -6.20
C GLU A 121 0.55 -11.84 -5.17
N ILE A 122 1.39 -11.60 -4.17
CA ILE A 122 1.64 -12.54 -3.07
C ILE A 122 0.34 -12.82 -2.31
N ALA A 123 -0.39 -11.78 -1.89
CA ALA A 123 -1.62 -11.93 -1.11
C ALA A 123 -2.74 -12.63 -1.90
N LEU A 124 -2.88 -12.33 -3.19
CA LEU A 124 -3.85 -13.01 -4.07
C LEU A 124 -3.51 -14.50 -4.22
N LYS A 125 -2.23 -14.83 -4.46
CA LYS A 125 -1.77 -16.22 -4.58
C LYS A 125 -1.90 -16.99 -3.26
N MET A 126 -1.55 -16.38 -2.14
CA MET A 126 -1.72 -16.97 -0.80
C MET A 126 -3.20 -17.25 -0.53
N SER A 127 -4.09 -16.30 -0.83
CA SER A 127 -5.53 -16.47 -0.61
C SER A 127 -6.13 -17.59 -1.46
N PHE A 128 -5.74 -17.68 -2.74
CA PHE A 128 -6.15 -18.77 -3.61
C PHE A 128 -5.63 -20.14 -3.12
N HIS A 129 -4.33 -20.21 -2.79
CA HIS A 129 -3.70 -21.47 -2.40
C HIS A 129 -4.16 -21.94 -1.01
N TYR A 130 -4.44 -21.01 -0.09
CA TYR A 130 -5.06 -21.30 1.20
C TYR A 130 -6.31 -22.17 1.03
N TRP A 131 -7.27 -21.74 0.21
CA TRP A 131 -8.52 -22.49 0.01
C TRP A 131 -8.30 -23.83 -0.66
N ARG A 132 -7.37 -23.92 -1.61
CA ARG A 132 -6.96 -25.20 -2.20
C ARG A 132 -6.42 -26.15 -1.11
N ASN A 133 -5.58 -25.66 -0.21
CA ASN A 133 -4.99 -26.47 0.87
C ASN A 133 -6.02 -26.85 1.94
N CYS A 134 -7.06 -26.04 2.14
CA CYS A 134 -8.21 -26.33 2.99
C CYS A 134 -9.25 -27.27 2.35
N GLY A 135 -9.03 -27.74 1.12
CA GLY A 135 -9.97 -28.65 0.43
C GLY A 135 -11.13 -27.95 -0.28
N GLU A 136 -11.04 -26.63 -0.50
CA GLU A 136 -12.03 -25.82 -1.23
C GLU A 136 -11.46 -25.22 -2.53
N PRO A 137 -11.01 -26.04 -3.49
CA PRO A 137 -10.32 -25.58 -4.70
C PRO A 137 -11.20 -24.73 -5.64
N GLN A 138 -12.52 -24.70 -5.43
CA GLN A 138 -13.45 -23.87 -6.19
C GLN A 138 -13.37 -22.38 -5.84
N LYS A 139 -12.79 -22.01 -4.69
CA LYS A 139 -12.65 -20.62 -4.24
C LYS A 139 -11.49 -19.96 -4.96
N THR A 140 -11.80 -19.41 -6.13
CA THR A 140 -10.80 -18.90 -7.10
C THR A 140 -11.03 -17.45 -7.52
N GLU A 141 -12.12 -16.84 -7.06
CA GLU A 141 -12.56 -15.50 -7.47
C GLU A 141 -12.18 -14.45 -6.42
N PHE A 142 -11.95 -13.23 -6.87
CA PHE A 142 -11.60 -12.09 -6.02
C PHE A 142 -12.61 -10.98 -6.18
N ILE A 143 -12.87 -10.27 -5.10
CA ILE A 143 -13.69 -9.06 -5.08
C ILE A 143 -12.77 -7.86 -4.79
N SER A 144 -12.94 -6.77 -5.53
CA SER A 144 -12.37 -5.47 -5.17
C SER A 144 -13.44 -4.37 -5.20
N LEU A 145 -13.10 -3.19 -4.70
CA LEU A 145 -13.96 -2.02 -4.77
C LEU A 145 -13.88 -1.37 -6.16
N GLU A 146 -14.97 -0.78 -6.61
CA GLU A 146 -14.91 0.20 -7.70
C GLU A 146 -13.90 1.31 -7.34
N GLN A 147 -13.23 1.89 -8.33
CA GLN A 147 -12.19 2.92 -8.16
C GLN A 147 -10.93 2.53 -7.36
N SER A 148 -10.73 1.24 -7.06
CA SER A 148 -9.58 0.74 -6.31
C SER A 148 -8.27 0.77 -7.11
N TYR A 149 -7.14 0.81 -6.41
CA TYR A 149 -5.83 0.61 -7.01
C TYR A 149 -4.93 -0.26 -6.13
N HIS A 150 -4.44 -1.36 -6.70
CA HIS A 150 -3.64 -2.35 -6.02
C HIS A 150 -2.32 -2.68 -6.74
N GLY A 151 -2.01 -1.95 -7.84
CA GLY A 151 -0.79 -2.08 -8.63
C GLY A 151 -1.04 -2.43 -10.10
N GLU A 152 0.04 -2.56 -10.87
CA GLU A 152 0.01 -2.60 -12.34
C GLU A 152 0.59 -3.89 -12.94
N THR A 153 1.11 -4.83 -12.13
CA THR A 153 1.38 -6.20 -12.60
C THR A 153 0.06 -6.91 -12.91
N LEU A 154 0.05 -7.95 -13.75
CA LEU A 154 -1.21 -8.50 -14.27
C LEU A 154 -2.22 -8.95 -13.19
N GLY A 155 -1.78 -9.58 -12.11
CA GLY A 155 -2.67 -9.97 -11.01
C GLY A 155 -3.15 -8.77 -10.20
N ALA A 156 -2.25 -7.83 -9.88
CA ALA A 156 -2.59 -6.58 -9.20
C ALA A 156 -3.53 -5.69 -10.02
N LEU A 157 -3.33 -5.64 -11.34
CA LEU A 157 -4.13 -4.90 -12.29
C LEU A 157 -5.52 -5.53 -12.48
N ALA A 158 -5.64 -6.85 -12.34
CA ALA A 158 -6.93 -7.54 -12.39
C ALA A 158 -7.87 -7.06 -11.29
N VAL A 159 -7.35 -6.82 -10.07
CA VAL A 159 -8.11 -6.28 -8.93
C VAL A 159 -8.13 -4.76 -8.84
N THR A 160 -7.37 -4.03 -9.66
CA THR A 160 -7.43 -2.56 -9.80
C THR A 160 -8.64 -2.13 -10.64
N ASP A 161 -9.24 -0.98 -10.33
CA ASP A 161 -10.36 -0.38 -11.07
C ASP A 161 -10.10 1.09 -11.45
N VAL A 162 -9.01 1.30 -12.19
CA VAL A 162 -8.69 2.59 -12.82
C VAL A 162 -8.58 2.36 -14.32
N ALA A 163 -9.59 2.79 -15.07
CA ALA A 163 -9.73 2.55 -16.51
C ALA A 163 -8.46 2.90 -17.31
N LEU A 164 -7.83 4.04 -17.00
CA LEU A 164 -6.59 4.50 -17.63
C LEU A 164 -5.46 3.46 -17.59
N PHE A 165 -5.36 2.70 -16.51
CA PHE A 165 -4.34 1.66 -16.34
C PHE A 165 -4.81 0.29 -16.80
N LYS A 166 -6.12 0.02 -16.73
CA LYS A 166 -6.68 -1.33 -16.91
C LYS A 166 -7.10 -1.63 -18.35
N ASP A 167 -7.72 -0.69 -19.05
CA ASP A 167 -8.50 -0.97 -20.27
C ASP A 167 -7.64 -1.56 -21.39
N THR A 168 -6.42 -1.05 -21.59
CA THR A 168 -5.49 -1.55 -22.60
C THR A 168 -5.12 -3.01 -22.38
N TYR A 169 -5.09 -3.48 -21.14
CA TYR A 169 -4.67 -4.83 -20.78
C TYR A 169 -5.82 -5.78 -20.51
N ALA A 170 -7.08 -5.34 -20.62
CA ALA A 170 -8.26 -6.17 -20.34
C ALA A 170 -8.24 -7.58 -20.96
N PRO A 171 -7.74 -7.80 -22.21
CA PRO A 171 -7.63 -9.15 -22.79
C PRO A 171 -6.67 -10.10 -22.06
N LEU A 172 -5.74 -9.59 -21.25
CA LEU A 172 -4.78 -10.37 -20.46
C LEU A 172 -5.29 -10.67 -19.04
N LEU A 173 -6.34 -9.99 -18.60
CA LEU A 173 -6.81 -10.05 -17.22
C LEU A 173 -7.92 -11.09 -17.08
N ARG A 174 -7.81 -11.90 -16.01
CA ARG A 174 -8.97 -12.66 -15.54
C ARG A 174 -9.92 -11.69 -14.85
N LEU A 175 -11.18 -11.65 -15.30
CA LEU A 175 -12.18 -10.75 -14.72
C LEU A 175 -12.40 -11.08 -13.24
N THR A 176 -12.32 -10.06 -12.41
CA THR A 176 -12.65 -10.08 -10.98
C THR A 176 -14.02 -9.45 -10.76
N ALA A 177 -14.67 -9.79 -9.64
CA ALA A 177 -15.88 -9.12 -9.23
C ALA A 177 -15.53 -7.73 -8.67
N ARG A 178 -16.38 -6.74 -8.95
CA ARG A 178 -16.30 -5.41 -8.35
C ARG A 178 -17.59 -5.11 -7.61
N VAL A 179 -17.47 -4.51 -6.43
CA VAL A 179 -18.60 -4.02 -5.65
C VAL A 179 -18.52 -2.49 -5.51
N PRO A 180 -19.66 -1.80 -5.28
CA PRO A 180 -19.68 -0.34 -5.21
C PRO A 180 -18.69 0.23 -4.20
N SER A 181 -18.01 1.29 -4.60
CA SER A 181 -17.08 2.00 -3.71
C SER A 181 -17.81 2.71 -2.56
N PRO A 182 -17.32 2.58 -1.31
CA PRO A 182 -17.85 3.33 -0.17
C PRO A 182 -17.36 4.78 -0.14
N ASP A 183 -16.60 5.25 -1.13
CA ASP A 183 -16.17 6.64 -1.27
C ASP A 183 -17.37 7.58 -1.13
N TRP A 184 -17.32 8.44 -0.11
CA TRP A 184 -18.45 9.30 0.21
C TRP A 184 -18.75 10.28 -0.92
N ARG A 185 -17.83 10.53 -1.86
CA ARG A 185 -18.06 11.46 -2.98
C ARG A 185 -19.12 10.93 -3.95
N LEU A 186 -19.36 9.61 -3.93
CA LEU A 186 -20.34 8.93 -4.78
C LEU A 186 -21.75 8.87 -4.15
N ARG A 187 -21.90 9.34 -2.91
CA ARG A 187 -23.19 9.30 -2.20
C ARG A 187 -24.22 10.21 -2.86
N ALA A 188 -25.49 9.82 -2.80
CA ALA A 188 -26.59 10.68 -3.19
C ALA A 188 -26.65 11.94 -2.31
N ALA A 189 -27.07 13.08 -2.88
CA ALA A 189 -27.19 14.34 -2.16
C ALA A 189 -28.04 14.18 -0.88
N GLY A 190 -27.54 14.70 0.25
CA GLY A 190 -28.19 14.58 1.56
C GLY A 190 -27.91 13.29 2.32
N THR A 191 -27.21 12.32 1.72
CA THR A 191 -26.84 11.06 2.40
C THR A 191 -25.62 11.26 3.29
N ARG A 192 -25.61 10.70 4.50
CA ARG A 192 -24.40 10.67 5.36
C ARG A 192 -23.38 9.69 4.80
N ALA A 193 -22.09 9.95 5.03
CA ALA A 193 -21.03 9.02 4.61
C ALA A 193 -21.20 7.61 5.21
N GLU A 194 -21.69 7.52 6.44
CA GLU A 194 -21.97 6.27 7.13
C GLU A 194 -23.11 5.46 6.48
N ASP A 195 -24.19 6.15 6.04
CA ASP A 195 -25.33 5.50 5.37
C ASP A 195 -24.93 4.99 3.98
N HIS A 196 -24.11 5.75 3.25
CA HIS A 196 -23.53 5.32 1.98
C HIS A 196 -22.64 4.09 2.17
N ALA A 197 -21.76 4.11 3.18
CA ALA A 197 -20.95 2.95 3.56
C ALA A 197 -21.81 1.72 3.88
N ALA A 198 -22.92 1.88 4.61
CA ALA A 198 -23.83 0.77 4.90
C ALA A 198 -24.51 0.24 3.62
N ALA A 199 -24.93 1.10 2.70
CA ALA A 199 -25.51 0.68 1.42
C ALA A 199 -24.50 -0.10 0.54
N CYS A 200 -23.23 0.33 0.51
CA CYS A 200 -22.15 -0.40 -0.16
C CYS A 200 -21.86 -1.74 0.51
N ALA A 201 -21.90 -1.82 1.85
CA ALA A 201 -21.73 -3.07 2.58
C ALA A 201 -22.87 -4.06 2.29
N GLN A 202 -24.12 -3.59 2.16
CA GLN A 202 -25.24 -4.43 1.72
C GLN A 202 -25.06 -4.95 0.29
N ALA A 203 -24.44 -4.18 -0.60
CA ALA A 203 -24.11 -4.65 -1.95
C ALA A 203 -23.05 -5.76 -1.92
N LEU A 204 -22.02 -5.61 -1.07
CA LEU A 204 -21.05 -6.67 -0.78
C LEU A 204 -21.73 -7.92 -0.21
N GLU A 205 -22.62 -7.78 0.77
CA GLU A 205 -23.36 -8.91 1.35
C GLU A 205 -24.18 -9.66 0.30
N ARG A 206 -24.92 -8.94 -0.57
CA ARG A 206 -25.67 -9.58 -1.66
C ARG A 206 -24.77 -10.37 -2.61
N HIS A 207 -23.60 -9.83 -2.94
CA HIS A 207 -22.63 -10.52 -3.78
C HIS A 207 -22.09 -11.78 -3.08
N LEU A 208 -21.66 -11.65 -1.82
CA LEU A 208 -21.15 -12.77 -1.04
C LEU A 208 -22.22 -13.86 -0.85
N ALA A 209 -23.45 -13.50 -0.52
CA ALA A 209 -24.56 -14.44 -0.40
C ALA A 209 -24.76 -15.30 -1.67
N ALA A 210 -24.52 -14.73 -2.85
CA ALA A 210 -24.67 -15.42 -4.12
C ALA A 210 -23.41 -16.20 -4.56
N HIS A 211 -22.21 -15.75 -4.17
CA HIS A 211 -20.96 -16.20 -4.80
C HIS A 211 -19.87 -16.69 -3.82
N HIS A 212 -20.08 -16.63 -2.51
CA HIS A 212 -19.03 -16.88 -1.52
C HIS A 212 -18.35 -18.26 -1.67
N THR A 213 -19.08 -19.29 -2.13
CA THR A 213 -18.53 -20.63 -2.35
C THR A 213 -17.44 -20.66 -3.42
N ARG A 214 -17.32 -19.61 -4.27
CA ARG A 214 -16.28 -19.45 -5.30
C ARG A 214 -15.35 -18.26 -5.03
N THR A 215 -15.67 -17.41 -4.07
CA THR A 215 -14.86 -16.25 -3.68
C THR A 215 -13.75 -16.66 -2.71
N ALA A 216 -12.50 -16.38 -3.08
CA ALA A 216 -11.33 -16.57 -2.24
C ALA A 216 -11.12 -15.41 -1.25
N ALA A 217 -11.14 -14.18 -1.76
CA ALA A 217 -10.85 -13.00 -0.95
C ALA A 217 -11.54 -11.72 -1.45
N LEU A 218 -11.76 -10.79 -0.51
CA LEU A 218 -12.00 -9.38 -0.75
C LEU A 218 -10.70 -8.61 -0.52
N ILE A 219 -10.30 -7.76 -1.46
CA ILE A 219 -9.19 -6.81 -1.30
C ILE A 219 -9.71 -5.38 -1.32
N LEU A 220 -9.18 -4.54 -0.42
CA LEU A 220 -9.53 -3.12 -0.32
C LEU A 220 -8.38 -2.29 0.25
N GLU A 221 -8.36 -0.99 -0.06
CA GLU A 221 -7.50 0.01 0.58
C GLU A 221 -8.24 0.56 1.81
N PRO A 222 -7.78 0.35 3.06
CA PRO A 222 -8.50 0.79 4.25
C PRO A 222 -8.65 2.32 4.36
N LEU A 223 -9.88 2.79 4.58
CA LEU A 223 -10.31 4.20 4.72
C LEU A 223 -10.14 5.11 3.50
N VAL A 224 -9.09 4.92 2.69
CA VAL A 224 -8.73 5.85 1.61
C VAL A 224 -8.31 5.08 0.35
N GLN A 225 -9.09 5.21 -0.72
CA GLN A 225 -8.72 4.80 -2.07
C GLN A 225 -7.86 5.90 -2.71
N GLY A 226 -6.55 5.69 -2.80
CA GLY A 226 -5.59 6.74 -3.12
C GLY A 226 -5.68 7.21 -4.56
N ALA A 227 -5.61 6.27 -5.51
CA ALA A 227 -5.45 6.57 -6.94
C ALA A 227 -6.69 7.21 -7.58
N CYS A 228 -7.88 7.06 -7.00
CA CYS A 228 -9.09 7.74 -7.45
C CYS A 228 -9.19 9.20 -6.93
N GLY A 229 -8.05 9.76 -6.54
CA GLY A 229 -7.94 11.09 -5.95
C GLY A 229 -8.37 11.10 -4.50
N MET A 230 -7.83 10.23 -3.66
CA MET A 230 -8.11 10.17 -2.22
C MET A 230 -9.61 9.99 -1.90
N GLY A 231 -10.26 8.96 -2.46
CA GLY A 231 -11.63 8.59 -2.11
C GLY A 231 -11.69 8.10 -0.67
N MET A 232 -12.31 8.89 0.21
CA MET A 232 -12.36 8.60 1.65
C MET A 232 -13.73 8.03 2.00
N TYR A 233 -13.77 7.11 2.96
CA TYR A 233 -15.01 6.48 3.36
C TYR A 233 -15.10 6.22 4.86
N HIS A 234 -16.33 6.03 5.34
CA HIS A 234 -16.59 5.88 6.77
C HIS A 234 -16.07 4.51 7.28
N PRO A 235 -15.41 4.45 8.45
CA PRO A 235 -14.82 3.22 8.99
C PRO A 235 -15.84 2.09 9.26
N SER A 236 -17.14 2.40 9.32
CA SER A 236 -18.19 1.37 9.43
C SER A 236 -18.21 0.40 8.24
N TYR A 237 -17.74 0.81 7.05
CA TYR A 237 -17.62 -0.10 5.92
C TYR A 237 -16.63 -1.23 6.23
N LEU A 238 -15.46 -0.90 6.79
CA LEU A 238 -14.42 -1.88 7.14
C LEU A 238 -14.92 -2.91 8.15
N ARG A 239 -15.63 -2.46 9.20
CA ARG A 239 -16.25 -3.36 10.19
C ARG A 239 -17.22 -4.33 9.54
N GLN A 240 -18.15 -3.81 8.75
CA GLN A 240 -19.14 -4.64 8.06
C GLN A 240 -18.48 -5.59 7.05
N ALA A 241 -17.51 -5.13 6.26
CA ALA A 241 -16.77 -5.96 5.32
C ALA A 241 -16.04 -7.11 6.03
N ARG A 242 -15.39 -6.83 7.16
CA ARG A 242 -14.76 -7.86 7.99
C ARG A 242 -15.78 -8.89 8.48
N ASP A 243 -16.89 -8.45 9.07
CA ASP A 243 -17.95 -9.33 9.58
C ASP A 243 -18.54 -10.21 8.47
N LEU A 244 -18.77 -9.63 7.29
CA LEU A 244 -19.27 -10.34 6.11
C LEU A 244 -18.26 -11.36 5.60
N CYS A 245 -16.99 -10.99 5.46
CA CYS A 245 -15.92 -11.90 5.08
C CYS A 245 -15.84 -13.11 6.03
N THR A 246 -15.92 -12.87 7.34
CA THR A 246 -15.98 -13.95 8.35
C THR A 246 -17.22 -14.82 8.18
N ARG A 247 -18.42 -14.22 8.06
CA ARG A 247 -19.70 -14.94 7.93
C ARG A 247 -19.73 -15.85 6.70
N TYR A 248 -19.19 -15.40 5.59
CA TYR A 248 -19.26 -16.08 4.30
C TYR A 248 -18.04 -16.96 3.99
N GLY A 249 -17.05 -17.01 4.89
CA GLY A 249 -15.81 -17.76 4.69
C GLY A 249 -15.01 -17.21 3.51
N VAL A 250 -14.74 -15.90 3.50
CA VAL A 250 -13.93 -15.21 2.49
C VAL A 250 -12.82 -14.46 3.21
N LEU A 251 -11.59 -14.54 2.71
CA LEU A 251 -10.46 -13.84 3.32
C LEU A 251 -10.56 -12.33 3.08
N LEU A 252 -10.15 -11.53 4.06
CA LEU A 252 -9.99 -10.08 3.91
C LEU A 252 -8.52 -9.72 3.73
N ILE A 253 -8.19 -9.10 2.60
CA ILE A 253 -6.89 -8.50 2.32
C ILE A 253 -7.00 -6.99 2.54
N ALA A 254 -6.29 -6.46 3.53
CA ALA A 254 -6.12 -5.03 3.72
C ALA A 254 -4.87 -4.55 2.96
N ASP A 255 -5.08 -3.76 1.92
CA ASP A 255 -4.02 -3.06 1.21
C ASP A 255 -3.67 -1.76 1.95
N GLU A 256 -2.72 -1.85 2.87
CA GLU A 256 -2.17 -0.70 3.60
C GLU A 256 -0.85 -0.21 3.01
N ILE A 257 -0.61 -0.48 1.73
CA ILE A 257 0.57 -0.03 1.02
C ILE A 257 0.67 1.50 1.05
N MET A 258 -0.45 2.23 0.93
CA MET A 258 -0.48 3.69 1.03
C MET A 258 -0.85 4.19 2.42
N THR A 259 -1.84 3.56 3.06
CA THR A 259 -2.46 4.07 4.28
C THR A 259 -1.68 3.78 5.54
N GLY A 260 -0.78 2.78 5.50
CA GLY A 260 0.06 2.39 6.62
C GLY A 260 1.12 3.42 6.97
N PHE A 261 1.81 3.16 8.08
CA PHE A 261 2.89 3.98 8.64
C PHE A 261 2.45 5.43 8.89
N GLY A 262 1.33 5.62 9.57
CA GLY A 262 0.95 6.93 10.11
C GLY A 262 0.14 7.81 9.16
N ARG A 263 0.03 7.46 7.88
CA ARG A 263 -0.52 8.35 6.84
C ARG A 263 -1.93 8.83 7.16
N THR A 264 -2.78 7.93 7.67
CA THR A 264 -4.19 8.21 8.01
C THR A 264 -4.40 8.73 9.44
N GLY A 265 -3.34 8.89 10.24
CA GLY A 265 -3.39 9.37 11.64
C GLY A 265 -3.29 8.27 12.72
N THR A 266 -3.22 7.01 12.31
CA THR A 266 -2.84 5.81 13.10
C THR A 266 -1.71 5.09 12.39
N LEU A 267 -1.01 4.15 13.05
CA LEU A 267 0.07 3.43 12.39
C LEU A 267 -0.48 2.62 11.21
N PHE A 268 -1.57 1.90 11.42
CA PHE A 268 -2.37 1.25 10.38
C PHE A 268 -3.80 1.83 10.38
N ALA A 269 -4.39 2.03 9.20
CA ALA A 269 -5.76 2.52 9.06
C ALA A 269 -6.81 1.53 9.59
N CYS A 270 -6.55 0.22 9.55
CA CYS A 270 -7.38 -0.82 10.15
C CYS A 270 -7.66 -0.58 11.66
N GLU A 271 -6.73 0.04 12.39
CA GLU A 271 -6.91 0.40 13.81
C GLU A 271 -8.12 1.31 14.02
N GLN A 272 -8.40 2.24 13.10
CA GLN A 272 -9.49 3.20 13.25
C GLN A 272 -10.87 2.56 13.07
N ALA A 273 -10.92 1.41 12.40
CA ALA A 273 -12.13 0.60 12.29
C ALA A 273 -12.21 -0.49 13.37
N GLY A 274 -11.09 -0.79 14.06
CA GLY A 274 -11.01 -1.88 15.03
C GLY A 274 -11.15 -3.26 14.39
N ILE A 275 -10.59 -3.44 13.18
CA ILE A 275 -10.64 -4.71 12.44
C ILE A 275 -9.27 -5.36 12.30
N GLU A 276 -9.30 -6.68 12.16
CA GLU A 276 -8.12 -7.50 11.87
C GLU A 276 -8.32 -8.18 10.51
N PRO A 277 -7.49 -7.90 9.49
CA PRO A 277 -7.57 -8.60 8.21
C PRO A 277 -6.93 -9.99 8.31
N ASP A 278 -7.21 -10.85 7.33
CA ASP A 278 -6.54 -12.15 7.21
C ASP A 278 -5.14 -12.00 6.61
N LEU A 279 -4.98 -11.02 5.71
CA LEU A 279 -3.72 -10.62 5.10
C LEU A 279 -3.59 -9.09 5.10
N LEU A 280 -2.40 -8.59 5.44
CA LEU A 280 -2.07 -7.16 5.43
C LEU A 280 -0.91 -6.90 4.47
N CYS A 281 -1.13 -6.09 3.44
CA CYS A 281 -0.10 -5.69 2.48
C CYS A 281 0.51 -4.35 2.90
N LEU A 282 1.85 -4.29 2.97
CA LEU A 282 2.63 -3.12 3.35
C LEU A 282 3.70 -2.85 2.30
N SER A 283 3.97 -1.58 1.98
CA SER A 283 5.11 -1.13 1.17
C SER A 283 5.31 0.38 1.38
N LYS A 284 5.72 1.13 0.34
CA LYS A 284 5.92 2.60 0.34
C LYS A 284 6.64 3.12 1.58
N ALA A 285 5.89 3.64 2.54
CA ALA A 285 6.40 4.29 3.74
C ALA A 285 7.16 3.35 4.69
N ILE A 286 7.06 2.03 4.51
CA ILE A 286 7.75 1.04 5.33
C ILE A 286 9.26 1.30 5.45
N THR A 287 9.92 1.77 4.38
CA THR A 287 11.37 2.09 4.38
C THR A 287 11.66 3.59 4.49
N GLY A 288 10.66 4.42 4.82
CA GLY A 288 10.80 5.87 4.77
C GLY A 288 10.96 6.42 3.35
N GLY A 289 10.71 5.60 2.31
CA GLY A 289 10.89 5.95 0.91
C GLY A 289 12.29 5.71 0.35
N TYR A 290 13.13 4.95 1.05
CA TYR A 290 14.53 4.77 0.70
C TYR A 290 14.79 3.63 -0.27
N LEU A 291 14.18 2.48 -0.01
CA LEU A 291 14.46 1.24 -0.74
C LEU A 291 13.16 0.50 -1.04
N PRO A 292 13.07 -0.19 -2.19
CA PRO A 292 11.95 -1.06 -2.49
C PRO A 292 11.85 -2.17 -1.43
N LEU A 293 10.70 -2.24 -0.78
CA LEU A 293 10.31 -3.32 0.10
C LEU A 293 8.79 -3.41 0.12
N SER A 294 8.29 -4.64 0.16
CA SER A 294 6.92 -4.89 0.57
C SER A 294 6.84 -6.10 1.48
N VAL A 295 5.78 -6.17 2.28
CA VAL A 295 5.52 -7.25 3.22
C VAL A 295 4.05 -7.64 3.11
N VAL A 296 3.77 -8.94 3.04
CA VAL A 296 2.45 -9.49 3.29
C VAL A 296 2.51 -10.18 4.64
N MET A 297 1.74 -9.67 5.60
CA MET A 297 1.57 -10.32 6.89
C MET A 297 0.32 -11.18 6.86
N THR A 298 0.37 -12.37 7.47
CA THR A 298 -0.77 -13.29 7.52
C THR A 298 -1.04 -13.80 8.93
N THR A 299 -2.28 -14.26 9.15
CA THR A 299 -2.66 -14.93 10.40
C THR A 299 -2.08 -16.34 10.50
N ASP A 300 -2.01 -16.87 11.71
CA ASP A 300 -1.61 -18.25 11.97
C ASP A 300 -2.46 -19.26 11.20
N SER A 301 -3.75 -18.97 11.02
CA SER A 301 -4.67 -19.82 10.23
C SER A 301 -4.24 -19.92 8.77
N VAL A 302 -3.86 -18.78 8.16
CA VAL A 302 -3.38 -18.76 6.78
C VAL A 302 -2.05 -19.50 6.69
N TYR A 303 -1.09 -19.20 7.58
CA TYR A 303 0.21 -19.88 7.60
C TYR A 303 0.07 -21.40 7.78
N GLY A 304 -0.75 -21.83 8.72
CA GLY A 304 -0.99 -23.25 9.04
C GLY A 304 -1.53 -24.06 7.87
N ALA A 305 -2.22 -23.44 6.91
CA ALA A 305 -2.67 -24.12 5.69
C ALA A 305 -1.52 -24.50 4.75
N PHE A 306 -0.33 -23.90 4.88
CA PHE A 306 0.86 -24.21 4.08
C PHE A 306 1.90 -25.04 4.85
N TYR A 307 1.71 -25.21 6.16
CA TYR A 307 2.64 -25.95 7.01
C TYR A 307 2.33 -27.45 6.93
N ASP A 308 3.03 -28.13 6.02
CA ASP A 308 2.75 -29.52 5.63
C ASP A 308 4.05 -30.24 5.24
N ASP A 309 4.05 -31.57 5.29
CA ASP A 309 5.16 -32.41 4.85
C ASP A 309 5.28 -32.45 3.31
N ASP A 310 4.17 -32.24 2.57
CA ASP A 310 4.16 -32.18 1.11
C ASP A 310 4.62 -30.81 0.60
N VAL A 311 5.78 -30.79 -0.06
CA VAL A 311 6.36 -29.61 -0.72
C VAL A 311 5.37 -28.92 -1.66
N ALA A 312 4.48 -29.67 -2.34
CA ALA A 312 3.52 -29.11 -3.28
C ALA A 312 2.42 -28.26 -2.59
N ARG A 313 2.22 -28.42 -1.28
CA ARG A 313 1.31 -27.61 -0.46
C ARG A 313 1.99 -26.33 0.05
N GLY A 314 3.32 -26.26 0.02
CA GLY A 314 4.09 -25.08 0.40
C GLY A 314 3.85 -23.89 -0.54
N PHE A 315 4.08 -22.68 -0.02
CA PHE A 315 3.99 -21.46 -0.83
C PHE A 315 5.28 -21.25 -1.65
N LEU A 316 5.38 -21.95 -2.78
CA LEU A 316 6.53 -21.88 -3.69
C LEU A 316 6.49 -20.59 -4.53
N HIS A 317 6.89 -19.48 -3.93
CA HIS A 317 6.98 -18.18 -4.58
C HIS A 317 8.15 -17.39 -4.00
N SER A 318 8.82 -16.63 -4.85
CA SER A 318 9.96 -15.79 -4.48
C SER A 318 10.32 -14.86 -5.63
N HIS A 319 11.11 -13.84 -5.33
CA HIS A 319 11.98 -13.19 -6.32
C HIS A 319 13.37 -13.01 -5.69
N SER A 320 14.38 -12.65 -6.50
CA SER A 320 15.78 -12.63 -6.05
C SER A 320 16.05 -11.70 -4.86
N TYR A 321 15.25 -10.65 -4.68
CA TYR A 321 15.43 -9.63 -3.62
C TYR A 321 14.47 -9.81 -2.43
N THR A 322 13.73 -10.93 -2.36
CA THR A 322 12.83 -11.23 -1.23
C THR A 322 13.59 -11.10 0.09
N GLY A 323 13.17 -10.13 0.92
CA GLY A 323 13.76 -9.82 2.22
C GLY A 323 15.21 -9.33 2.14
N ASN A 324 15.54 -8.44 1.19
CA ASN A 324 16.85 -7.80 1.10
C ASN A 324 17.26 -7.12 2.43
N ALA A 325 18.49 -7.36 2.88
CA ALA A 325 18.99 -6.92 4.19
C ALA A 325 19.04 -5.40 4.34
N LEU A 326 19.47 -4.67 3.29
CA LEU A 326 19.48 -3.20 3.29
C LEU A 326 18.06 -2.64 3.38
N ALA A 327 17.12 -3.19 2.61
CA ALA A 327 15.72 -2.76 2.64
C ALA A 327 15.09 -3.03 4.02
N CYS A 328 15.35 -4.19 4.62
CA CYS A 328 14.87 -4.52 5.97
C CYS A 328 15.48 -3.57 7.02
N ARG A 329 16.78 -3.25 6.91
CA ARG A 329 17.42 -2.29 7.82
C ARG A 329 16.83 -0.88 7.71
N ALA A 330 16.55 -0.40 6.50
CA ALA A 330 15.89 0.89 6.29
C ALA A 330 14.49 0.91 6.94
N ALA A 331 13.75 -0.19 6.84
CA ALA A 331 12.46 -0.32 7.50
C ALA A 331 12.57 -0.33 9.03
N LEU A 332 13.55 -1.05 9.59
CA LEU A 332 13.83 -1.01 11.02
C LEU A 332 14.17 0.41 11.51
N ALA A 333 15.03 1.13 10.80
CA ALA A 333 15.36 2.52 11.13
C ALA A 333 14.14 3.45 11.03
N THR A 334 13.23 3.17 10.10
CA THR A 334 11.95 3.89 9.97
C THR A 334 11.06 3.63 11.19
N LEU A 335 10.90 2.37 11.62
CA LEU A 335 10.16 2.00 12.83
C LEU A 335 10.78 2.60 14.10
N GLU A 336 12.10 2.62 14.22
CA GLU A 336 12.81 3.27 15.33
C GLU A 336 12.53 4.78 15.40
N ILE A 337 12.31 5.46 14.27
CA ILE A 337 11.89 6.87 14.26
C ILE A 337 10.45 6.99 14.76
N PHE A 338 9.54 6.13 14.31
CA PHE A 338 8.16 6.09 14.82
C PHE A 338 8.12 5.92 16.34
N GLU A 339 8.93 5.01 16.87
CA GLU A 339 9.02 4.67 18.29
C GLU A 339 9.64 5.79 19.12
N HIS A 340 10.80 6.32 18.72
CA HIS A 340 11.53 7.31 19.53
C HIS A 340 10.92 8.71 19.49
N ASP A 341 10.28 9.09 18.39
CA ASP A 341 9.86 10.50 18.16
C ASP A 341 8.36 10.72 18.37
N ASP A 342 7.62 9.72 18.87
CA ASP A 342 6.15 9.72 19.03
C ASP A 342 5.42 10.29 17.80
N VAL A 343 5.81 9.75 16.63
CA VAL A 343 5.47 10.32 15.32
C VAL A 343 3.96 10.39 15.11
N ILE A 344 3.21 9.40 15.58
CA ILE A 344 1.75 9.34 15.41
C ILE A 344 1.07 10.50 16.16
N THR A 345 1.48 10.77 17.39
CA THR A 345 0.94 11.89 18.18
C THR A 345 1.29 13.24 17.56
N ALA A 346 2.56 13.39 17.14
CA ALA A 346 3.00 14.58 16.42
C ALA A 346 2.22 14.77 15.10
N ASN A 347 1.95 13.67 14.38
CA ASN A 347 1.21 13.69 13.12
C ASN A 347 -0.23 14.19 13.33
N ARG A 348 -0.94 13.70 14.34
CA ARG A 348 -2.30 14.17 14.68
C ARG A 348 -2.34 15.67 14.96
N THR A 349 -1.31 16.20 15.62
CA THR A 349 -1.19 17.64 15.88
C THR A 349 -0.97 18.42 14.57
N LYS A 350 -0.10 17.93 13.68
CA LYS A 350 0.12 18.52 12.36
C LYS A 350 -1.13 18.48 11.49
N THR A 351 -1.85 17.36 11.45
CA THR A 351 -3.13 17.22 10.73
C THR A 351 -4.11 18.29 11.16
N ARG A 352 -4.38 18.45 12.46
CA ARG A 352 -5.32 19.48 12.97
C ARG A 352 -4.91 20.89 12.51
N ARG A 353 -3.62 21.21 12.58
CA ARG A 353 -3.08 22.49 12.12
C ARG A 353 -3.25 22.66 10.62
N PHE A 354 -2.94 21.63 9.83
CA PHE A 354 -3.08 21.65 8.38
C PHE A 354 -4.55 21.84 7.97
N SER A 355 -5.47 21.08 8.56
CA SER A 355 -6.91 21.23 8.32
C SER A 355 -7.42 22.63 8.67
N ALA A 356 -6.95 23.24 9.76
CA ALA A 356 -7.31 24.60 10.11
C ALA A 356 -6.81 25.63 9.08
N LEU A 357 -5.55 25.52 8.64
CA LEU A 357 -4.98 26.39 7.61
C LEU A 357 -5.66 26.21 6.24
N ALA A 358 -6.03 24.97 5.91
CA ALA A 358 -6.72 24.64 4.67
C ALA A 358 -8.24 24.93 4.74
N GLY A 359 -8.78 25.32 5.89
CA GLY A 359 -10.21 25.57 6.08
C GLY A 359 -10.77 26.64 5.14
N GLU A 360 -9.98 27.67 4.82
CA GLU A 360 -10.37 28.70 3.85
C GLU A 360 -10.52 28.12 2.42
N LEU A 361 -9.76 27.08 2.08
CA LEU A 361 -9.90 26.40 0.79
C LEU A 361 -11.25 25.69 0.68
N ALA A 362 -11.76 25.12 1.77
CA ALA A 362 -13.03 24.40 1.76
C ALA A 362 -14.21 25.28 1.30
N GLY A 363 -14.13 26.60 1.47
CA GLY A 363 -15.14 27.56 1.00
C GLY A 363 -14.91 28.13 -0.41
N HIS A 364 -13.82 27.76 -1.09
CA HIS A 364 -13.46 28.35 -2.37
C HIS A 364 -14.41 27.89 -3.50
N PRO A 365 -14.96 28.78 -4.35
CA PRO A 365 -16.01 28.44 -5.32
C PRO A 365 -15.58 27.45 -6.42
N LYS A 366 -14.27 27.29 -6.64
CA LYS A 366 -13.73 26.28 -7.57
C LYS A 366 -13.54 24.90 -6.92
N LEU A 367 -13.67 24.77 -5.61
CA LEU A 367 -13.52 23.52 -4.89
C LEU A 367 -14.89 22.89 -4.66
N ARG A 368 -15.02 21.62 -5.06
CA ARG A 368 -16.27 20.85 -4.93
C ARG A 368 -16.32 20.00 -3.68
N ASP A 369 -15.21 19.35 -3.36
CA ASP A 369 -15.10 18.41 -2.23
C ASP A 369 -13.71 18.56 -1.61
N PHE A 370 -13.66 19.22 -0.46
CA PHE A 370 -12.48 19.28 0.40
C PHE A 370 -12.54 18.14 1.41
N ARG A 371 -11.47 17.37 1.51
CA ARG A 371 -11.38 16.18 2.37
C ARG A 371 -9.96 15.99 2.89
N ASN A 372 -9.86 15.40 4.08
CA ASN A 372 -8.62 15.08 4.74
C ASN A 372 -8.82 13.85 5.64
N GLN A 373 -7.86 12.93 5.61
CA GLN A 373 -7.78 11.77 6.49
C GLN A 373 -6.30 11.58 6.84
N GLY A 374 -5.84 12.21 7.91
CA GLY A 374 -4.42 12.21 8.29
C GLY A 374 -3.59 13.28 7.56
N MET A 375 -2.36 12.94 7.14
CA MET A 375 -1.40 13.88 6.52
C MET A 375 -1.01 13.50 5.10
#